data_AF-A0A8T1E025-F1
#
_entry.id   AF-A0A8T1E025-F1
#
_cell.length_a   1.000
_cell.length_b   1.000
_cell.length_c   1.000
_cell.angle_alpha   90.00
_cell.angle_beta   90.00
_cell.angle_gamma   90.00
#
_symmetry.space_group_name_H-M   'P 1'
#
loop_
_entity.id
_entity.type
_entity.pdbx_description
1 polymer ?
#
loop_
_entity_poly.entity_id
_entity_poly.type
_entity_poly.pdbx_seq_one_letter_code
_entity_poly.pdbx_strand_id
1 'polypeptide(L)'
;MTDSGKCAFVLGIELVDGPDGSVTMCQRRYVDDILKRFAMDKCKAVVSPVDMSTRLVPSDAATKVNAPFREAVGALMHLMTATRPDIAYAVGYVSRFMENPQEEHWVAVKRIFRYLQGTKTHGICFKPGNKIDFLRL
;
A
#
# COMPACT_ATOMS: atom_id res chain seq x y z
N MET A 1 28.15 -0.31 22.98
CA MET A 1 27.11 -0.06 21.96
C MET A 1 27.31 1.35 21.46
N THR A 2 27.62 1.49 20.18
CA THR A 2 27.91 2.79 19.55
C THR A 2 26.62 3.31 18.94
N ASP A 3 26.19 4.51 19.34
CA ASP A 3 25.05 5.18 18.72
C ASP A 3 25.41 5.56 17.27
N SER A 4 24.61 5.11 16.30
CA SER A 4 24.80 5.40 14.88
C SER A 4 24.12 6.71 14.45
N GLY A 5 23.61 7.48 15.41
CA GLY A 5 22.88 8.72 15.16
C GLY A 5 21.46 8.45 14.66
N LYS A 6 20.82 9.50 14.14
CA LYS A 6 19.42 9.46 13.69
C LYS A 6 19.24 8.52 12.50
N CYS A 7 18.31 7.58 12.62
CA CYS A 7 18.00 6.63 11.55
C CYS A 7 17.13 7.30 10.48
N ALA A 8 17.65 7.45 9.26
CA ALA A 8 16.91 8.03 8.14
C ALA A 8 16.17 6.99 7.28
N PHE A 9 16.67 5.74 7.24
CA PHE A 9 16.13 4.68 6.39
C PHE A 9 16.26 3.29 7.04
N VAL A 10 15.18 2.51 7.02
CA VAL A 10 15.16 1.10 7.45
C VAL A 10 14.33 0.27 6.47
N LEU A 11 14.91 -0.77 5.86
CA LEU A 11 14.19 -1.68 4.94
C LEU A 11 13.42 -0.97 3.80
N GLY A 12 13.95 0.16 3.32
CA GLY A 12 13.28 0.99 2.30
C GLY A 12 12.13 1.86 2.83
N ILE A 13 11.97 1.96 4.16
CA ILE A 13 11.10 2.93 4.84
C ILE A 13 11.91 4.17 5.19
N GLU A 14 11.39 5.33 4.81
CA GLU A 14 11.92 6.66 5.12
C GLU A 14 11.38 7.11 6.48
N LEU A 15 12.29 7.59 7.34
CA LEU A 15 11.96 8.20 8.62
C LEU A 15 12.22 9.71 8.53
N VAL A 16 11.17 10.50 8.77
CA VAL A 16 11.21 11.96 8.70
C VAL A 16 10.88 12.53 10.07
N ASP A 17 11.87 13.14 10.71
CA ASP A 17 11.70 13.85 11.98
C ASP A 17 10.94 15.18 11.77
N GLY A 18 9.92 15.42 12.57
CA GLY A 18 9.21 16.69 12.67
C GLY A 18 9.79 17.61 13.76
N PRO A 19 9.59 18.94 13.64
CA PRO A 19 10.10 19.91 14.60
C PRO A 19 9.42 19.83 15.97
N ASP A 20 8.24 19.22 16.05
CA ASP A 20 7.48 18.94 17.26
C ASP A 20 7.90 17.62 17.95
N GLY A 21 9.00 17.01 17.50
CA GLY A 21 9.47 15.70 17.96
C GLY A 21 8.71 14.52 17.37
N SER A 22 7.82 14.75 16.39
CA SER A 22 7.15 13.68 15.66
C SER A 22 8.11 12.92 14.74
N VAL A 23 7.77 11.67 14.42
CA VAL A 23 8.50 10.85 13.45
C VAL A 23 7.49 10.31 12.46
N THR A 24 7.71 10.57 11.18
CA THR A 24 6.86 10.07 10.10
C THR A 24 7.56 8.98 9.33
N MET A 25 6.90 7.82 9.22
CA MET A 25 7.32 6.69 8.39
C MET A 25 6.61 6.75 7.05
N CYS A 26 7.35 6.86 5.95
CA CYS A 26 6.76 6.83 4.60
C CYS A 26 7.61 6.00 3.62
N GLN A 27 7.05 5.67 2.47
CA GLN A 27 7.70 4.84 1.43
C GLN A 27 7.48 5.41 0.04
N ARG A 28 7.67 6.73 -0.11
CA ARG A 28 7.39 7.43 -1.37
C ARG A 28 8.15 6.83 -2.56
N ARG A 29 9.45 6.56 -2.39
CA ARG A 29 10.28 5.96 -3.44
C ARG A 29 9.74 4.60 -3.88
N TYR A 30 9.38 3.74 -2.92
CA TYR A 30 8.80 2.44 -3.21
C TYR A 30 7.46 2.56 -3.95
N VAL A 31 6.60 3.51 -3.56
CA VAL A 31 5.36 3.80 -4.29
C VAL A 31 5.65 4.17 -5.75
N ASP A 32 6.61 5.07 -5.99
CA ASP A 32 7.00 5.46 -7.35
C ASP A 32 7.55 4.27 -8.16
N ASP A 33 8.35 3.41 -7.54
CA ASP A 33 8.96 2.24 -8.18
C ASP A 33 7.90 1.20 -8.57
N ILE A 34 6.96 0.86 -7.68
CA ILE A 34 5.90 -0.10 -8.02
C ILE A 34 4.93 0.48 -9.05
N LEU A 35 4.64 1.78 -9.02
CA LEU A 35 3.80 2.41 -10.03
C LEU A 35 4.45 2.33 -11.40
N LYS A 36 5.76 2.56 -11.52
CA LYS A 36 6.49 2.36 -12.78
C LYS A 36 6.49 0.89 -13.20
N ARG A 37 6.77 -0.03 -12.28
CA ARG A 37 6.83 -1.48 -12.53
C ARG A 37 5.53 -2.03 -13.14
N PHE A 38 4.38 -1.54 -12.68
CA PHE A 38 3.06 -1.97 -13.19
C PHE A 38 2.47 -1.02 -14.24
N ALA A 39 3.27 -0.12 -14.83
CA ALA A 39 2.84 0.85 -15.84
C ALA A 39 1.68 1.78 -15.40
N MET A 40 1.70 2.18 -14.14
CA MET A 40 0.72 3.05 -13.46
C MET A 40 1.29 4.42 -13.06
N ASP A 41 2.52 4.76 -13.44
CA ASP A 41 3.21 6.01 -13.09
C ASP A 41 2.51 7.27 -13.65
N LYS A 42 1.78 7.12 -14.76
CA LYS A 42 1.01 8.19 -15.41
C LYS A 42 -0.50 8.06 -15.22
N CYS A 43 -0.96 7.19 -14.34
CA CYS A 43 -2.40 6.98 -14.16
C CYS A 43 -3.09 8.21 -13.52
N LYS A 44 -4.40 8.37 -13.78
CA LYS A 44 -5.19 9.42 -13.10
C LYS A 44 -5.51 8.98 -11.68
N ALA A 45 -5.19 9.84 -10.71
CA ALA A 45 -5.46 9.58 -9.31
C ALA A 45 -6.96 9.40 -9.01
N VAL A 46 -7.27 8.64 -7.97
CA VAL A 46 -8.62 8.50 -7.39
C VAL A 46 -8.56 8.75 -5.88
N VAL A 47 -9.68 9.15 -5.30
CA VAL A 47 -9.76 9.52 -3.88
C VAL A 47 -9.94 8.32 -2.94
N SER A 48 -10.36 7.16 -3.46
CA SER A 48 -10.59 5.95 -2.67
C SER A 48 -9.98 4.72 -3.34
N PRO A 49 -9.29 3.84 -2.57
CA PRO A 49 -8.69 2.62 -3.09
C PRO A 49 -9.74 1.55 -3.47
N VAL A 50 -10.98 1.69 -3.00
CA VAL A 50 -12.08 0.75 -3.27
C VAL A 50 -13.21 1.42 -4.03
N ASP A 51 -13.88 0.63 -4.87
CA ASP A 51 -15.12 1.02 -5.52
C ASP A 51 -16.31 0.39 -4.79
N MET A 52 -17.05 1.19 -4.02
CA MET A 52 -18.15 0.68 -3.17
C MET A 52 -19.36 0.20 -3.99
N SER A 53 -19.47 0.62 -5.25
CA SER A 53 -20.52 0.21 -6.18
C SER A 53 -20.30 -1.16 -6.80
N THR A 54 -19.08 -1.72 -6.72
CA THR A 54 -18.70 -2.93 -7.44
C THR A 54 -18.36 -4.04 -6.45
N ARG A 55 -19.09 -5.14 -6.51
CA ARG A 55 -18.81 -6.34 -5.72
C ARG A 55 -18.04 -7.34 -6.56
N LEU A 56 -16.80 -7.61 -6.18
CA LEU A 56 -15.99 -8.67 -6.77
C LEU A 56 -16.52 -10.03 -6.33
N VAL A 57 -16.70 -10.93 -7.28
CA VAL A 57 -17.18 -12.30 -7.07
C VAL A 57 -16.20 -13.30 -7.67
N PRO A 58 -15.94 -14.44 -7.00
CA PRO A 58 -15.25 -15.54 -7.64
C PRO A 58 -16.08 -16.00 -8.84
N SER A 59 -15.42 -16.28 -9.96
CA SER A 59 -16.05 -16.82 -11.14
C SER A 59 -15.23 -17.99 -11.66
N ASP A 60 -15.92 -19.08 -12.00
CA ASP A 60 -15.35 -20.25 -12.69
C ASP A 60 -15.22 -20.02 -14.19
N ALA A 61 -15.55 -18.82 -14.68
CA ALA A 61 -15.32 -18.44 -16.06
C ALA A 61 -13.83 -18.56 -16.40
N ALA A 62 -13.54 -19.15 -17.57
CA ALA A 62 -12.19 -19.46 -18.04
C ALA A 62 -11.34 -18.20 -18.38
N THR A 63 -11.85 -17.00 -18.17
CA THR A 63 -11.22 -15.74 -18.60
C THR A 63 -10.19 -15.23 -17.59
N LYS A 64 -9.23 -16.09 -17.24
CA LYS A 64 -8.07 -15.71 -16.42
C LYS A 64 -7.42 -14.44 -16.97
N VAL A 65 -7.17 -13.48 -16.08
CA VAL A 65 -6.43 -12.29 -16.48
C VAL A 65 -4.98 -12.67 -16.80
N ASN A 66 -4.47 -12.20 -17.94
CA ASN A 66 -3.05 -12.29 -18.28
C ASN A 66 -2.30 -11.08 -17.73
N ALA A 67 -2.17 -11.00 -16.41
CA ALA A 67 -1.48 -9.92 -15.71
C ALA A 67 -0.67 -10.47 -14.52
N PRO A 68 0.38 -9.75 -14.07
CA PRO A 68 1.18 -10.13 -12.89
C PRO A 68 0.43 -9.87 -11.58
N PHE A 69 -0.74 -10.49 -11.41
CA PHE A 69 -1.67 -10.21 -10.32
C PHE A 69 -1.06 -10.50 -8.94
N ARG A 70 -0.49 -11.70 -8.75
CA ARG A 70 0.13 -12.11 -7.46
C ARG A 70 1.29 -11.20 -7.07
N GLU A 71 2.11 -10.82 -8.05
CA GLU A 71 3.24 -9.92 -7.87
C GLU A 71 2.77 -8.52 -7.45
N ALA A 72 1.71 -8.01 -8.08
CA ALA A 72 1.12 -6.72 -7.72
C ALA A 72 0.51 -6.73 -6.31
N VAL A 73 -0.24 -7.78 -5.96
CA VAL A 73 -0.78 -7.94 -4.61
C VAL A 73 0.35 -8.03 -3.57
N GLY A 74 1.42 -8.78 -3.85
CA GLY A 74 2.58 -8.86 -2.95
C GLY A 74 3.26 -7.51 -2.70
N ALA A 75 3.46 -6.71 -3.77
CA ALA A 75 4.00 -5.36 -3.65
C ALA A 75 3.09 -4.43 -2.81
N LEU A 76 1.78 -4.53 -3.01
CA LEU A 76 0.80 -3.76 -2.23
C LEU A 76 0.73 -4.21 -0.76
N MET A 77 0.88 -5.52 -0.48
CA MET A 77 0.93 -6.06 0.88
C MET A 77 2.13 -5.53 1.66
N HIS A 78 3.28 -5.35 1.01
CA HIS A 78 4.44 -4.73 1.64
C HIS A 78 4.13 -3.30 2.10
N LEU A 79 3.59 -2.46 1.22
CA LEU A 79 3.18 -1.10 1.57
C LEU A 79 2.17 -1.07 2.72
N MET A 80 1.12 -1.90 2.60
CA MET A 80 0.06 -2.01 3.60
C MET A 80 0.62 -2.29 5.01
N THR A 81 1.59 -3.20 5.09
CA THR A 81 2.14 -3.68 6.36
C THR A 81 3.14 -2.70 6.96
N ALA A 82 3.89 -1.99 6.11
CA ALA A 82 4.97 -1.12 6.55
C ALA A 82 4.50 0.31 6.87
N THR A 83 3.79 0.96 5.95
CA THR A 83 3.53 2.42 6.04
C THR A 83 2.14 2.88 5.59
N ARG A 84 1.33 1.99 4.99
CA ARG A 84 0.04 2.33 4.37
C ARG A 84 -1.13 1.48 4.88
N PRO A 85 -1.46 1.54 6.19
CA PRO A 85 -2.59 0.80 6.73
C PRO A 85 -3.94 1.22 6.12
N ASP A 86 -4.01 2.42 5.54
CA ASP A 86 -5.17 2.96 4.84
C ASP A 86 -5.60 2.15 3.61
N ILE A 87 -4.68 1.42 2.95
CA ILE A 87 -5.03 0.52 1.83
C ILE A 87 -5.35 -0.91 2.28
N ALA A 88 -5.29 -1.21 3.59
CA ALA A 88 -5.29 -2.59 4.08
C ALA A 88 -6.54 -3.38 3.70
N TYR A 89 -7.70 -2.75 3.82
CA TYR A 89 -8.96 -3.35 3.41
C TYR A 89 -8.97 -3.69 1.92
N ALA A 90 -8.54 -2.75 1.06
CA ALA A 90 -8.54 -2.93 -0.39
C ALA A 90 -7.61 -4.08 -0.82
N VAL A 91 -6.40 -4.12 -0.25
CA VAL A 91 -5.41 -5.18 -0.51
C VAL A 91 -5.90 -6.53 0.00
N GLY A 92 -6.45 -6.58 1.22
CA GLY A 92 -7.06 -7.79 1.79
C GLY A 92 -8.28 -8.28 1.01
N TYR A 93 -8.99 -7.39 0.32
CA TYR A 93 -10.12 -7.77 -0.52
C TYR A 93 -9.67 -8.44 -1.83
N VAL A 94 -8.69 -7.85 -2.54
CA VAL A 94 -8.18 -8.41 -3.80
C VAL A 94 -7.31 -9.65 -3.60
N SER A 95 -6.69 -9.83 -2.42
CA SER A 95 -5.84 -10.99 -2.11
C SER A 95 -6.59 -12.32 -2.15
N ARG A 96 -7.92 -12.29 -1.95
CA ARG A 96 -8.81 -13.47 -2.02
C ARG A 96 -8.84 -14.14 -3.40
N PHE A 97 -8.45 -13.42 -4.45
CA PHE A 97 -8.56 -13.87 -5.84
C PHE A 97 -7.21 -14.26 -6.45
N MET A 98 -6.16 -14.46 -5.64
CA MET A 98 -4.81 -14.79 -6.13
C MET A 98 -4.69 -16.12 -6.85
N GLU A 99 -5.61 -17.07 -6.64
CA GLU A 99 -5.59 -18.38 -7.30
C GLU A 99 -6.15 -18.32 -8.73
N ASN A 100 -7.25 -17.60 -8.92
CA ASN A 100 -7.93 -17.45 -10.21
C ASN A 100 -8.35 -15.99 -10.45
N PRO A 101 -7.41 -15.08 -10.72
CA PRO A 101 -7.73 -13.67 -10.94
C PRO A 101 -8.41 -13.48 -12.30
N GLN A 102 -9.39 -12.56 -12.33
CA GLN A 102 -10.22 -12.21 -13.48
C GLN A 102 -9.97 -10.72 -13.79
N GLU A 103 -10.42 -10.23 -14.96
CA GLU A 103 -10.16 -8.83 -15.35
C GLU A 103 -10.74 -7.82 -14.33
N GLU A 104 -11.91 -8.09 -13.77
CA GLU A 104 -12.51 -7.23 -12.73
C GLU A 104 -11.61 -7.13 -11.48
N HIS A 105 -10.97 -8.23 -11.08
CA HIS A 105 -10.01 -8.23 -9.98
C HIS A 105 -8.78 -7.38 -10.33
N TRP A 106 -8.32 -7.44 -11.58
CA TRP A 106 -7.20 -6.62 -12.04
C TRP A 106 -7.55 -5.14 -12.13
N VAL A 107 -8.79 -4.80 -12.50
CA VAL A 107 -9.31 -3.43 -12.43
C VAL A 107 -9.30 -2.92 -10.98
N ALA A 108 -9.68 -3.74 -10.00
CA ALA A 108 -9.60 -3.38 -8.59
C ALA A 108 -8.15 -3.12 -8.13
N VAL A 109 -7.19 -3.97 -8.51
CA VAL A 109 -5.76 -3.73 -8.22
C VAL A 109 -5.27 -2.42 -8.86
N LYS A 110 -5.61 -2.18 -10.13
CA LYS A 110 -5.30 -0.91 -10.83
C LYS A 110 -5.89 0.29 -10.09
N ARG A 111 -7.08 0.17 -9.47
CA ARG A 111 -7.66 1.24 -8.65
C ARG A 111 -6.82 1.56 -7.42
N ILE A 112 -6.28 0.55 -6.73
CA ILE A 112 -5.38 0.74 -5.58
C ILE A 112 -4.13 1.52 -6.02
N PHE A 113 -3.53 1.18 -7.16
CA PHE A 113 -2.42 1.95 -7.72
C PHE A 113 -2.80 3.41 -8.04
N ARG A 114 -3.99 3.64 -8.61
CA ARG A 114 -4.50 5.00 -8.85
C ARG A 114 -4.68 5.80 -7.56
N TYR A 115 -5.09 5.15 -6.48
CA TYR A 115 -5.16 5.82 -5.18
C TYR A 115 -3.77 6.18 -4.65
N LEU A 116 -2.80 5.25 -4.76
CA LEU A 116 -1.40 5.50 -4.40
C LEU A 116 -0.78 6.65 -5.20
N GLN A 117 -1.12 6.78 -6.48
CA GLN A 117 -0.65 7.89 -7.34
C GLN A 117 -1.05 9.27 -6.78
N GLY A 118 -2.25 9.39 -6.18
CA GLY A 118 -2.71 10.63 -5.54
C GLY A 118 -2.18 10.84 -4.12
N THR A 119 -1.60 9.81 -3.51
CA THR A 119 -1.27 9.76 -2.07
C THR A 119 0.18 9.34 -1.82
N LYS A 120 1.09 9.60 -2.75
CA LYS A 120 2.50 9.12 -2.70
C LYS A 120 3.28 9.55 -1.46
N THR A 121 2.90 10.68 -0.87
CA THR A 121 3.57 11.28 0.29
C THR A 121 2.93 10.87 1.62
N HIS A 122 1.88 10.04 1.60
CA HIS A 122 1.24 9.57 2.82
C HIS A 122 2.14 8.59 3.56
N GLY A 123 2.01 8.59 4.88
CA GLY A 123 2.77 7.74 5.79
C GLY A 123 2.15 7.76 7.19
N ILE A 124 2.77 7.05 8.12
CA ILE A 124 2.34 6.97 9.51
C ILE A 124 3.14 8.00 10.32
N CYS A 125 2.46 8.93 10.98
CA CYS A 125 3.08 9.94 11.82
C CYS A 125 2.89 9.58 13.31
N PHE A 126 4.01 9.43 14.02
CA PHE A 126 4.06 9.21 15.46
C PHE A 126 4.39 10.54 16.15
N LYS A 127 3.58 10.96 17.11
CA LYS A 127 3.81 12.21 17.86
C LYS A 127 4.18 11.92 19.31
N PRO A 128 5.07 12.71 19.93
CA PRO A 128 5.33 12.62 21.36
C PRO A 128 4.06 12.90 22.16
N GLY A 129 3.79 12.10 23.20
CA GLY A 129 2.87 12.49 24.26
C GLY A 129 1.37 12.19 24.07
N ASN A 130 0.99 11.10 23.43
CA ASN A 130 -0.30 10.45 23.72
C ASN A 130 -0.11 8.93 23.69
N LYS A 131 -0.43 8.26 24.81
CA LYS A 131 -0.20 6.82 25.03
C LYS A 131 -0.50 5.94 23.81
N ILE A 132 0.43 5.05 23.49
CA ILE A 132 0.18 3.87 22.66
C ILE A 132 0.30 2.64 23.59
N ASP A 133 -0.80 2.25 24.23
CA ASP A 133 -0.86 1.07 25.13
C ASP A 133 -1.35 -0.16 24.34
N PHE A 134 -0.47 -1.13 24.09
CA PHE A 134 -0.82 -2.47 23.61
C PHE A 134 -0.70 -3.47 24.79
N LEU A 135 -1.82 -3.92 25.36
CA LEU A 135 -1.89 -4.91 26.45
C LEU A 135 -2.68 -6.13 25.92
N ARG A 136 -2.34 -7.41 26.16
CA ARG A 136 -1.34 -8.07 27.03
C ARG A 136 -0.75 -9.28 26.30
N LEU A 137 0.55 -9.51 26.59
CA LEU A 137 1.38 -10.72 26.48
C LEU A 137 1.28 -11.54 25.19
#